data_AF-A0A3Q9NMX1-F1
#
_entry.id   AF-A0A3Q9NMX1-F1
#
_cell.length_a   1.000
_cell.length_b   1.000
_cell.length_c   1.000
_cell.angle_alpha   90.00
_cell.angle_beta   90.00
_cell.angle_gamma   90.00
#
_symmetry.space_group_name_H-M   'P 1'
#
loop_
_entity.id
_entity.type
_entity.pdbx_description
1 polymer ?
#
loop_
_entity_poly.entity_id
_entity_poly.type
_entity_poly.pdbx_seq_one_letter_code
_entity_poly.pdbx_strand_id
1 'polypeptide(L)'
;MPAITTPNQQLVSHVRGGATEIELKANRQGHYLVDGTINNHSVTFILDTGATTVSISESVAQKAGLTRGRPGVAQTAAGKVKVWSTIIPELRLGDMRFTNVPGTISPAMDPDMVLLGMSVLSQLNFTQQSGVLTLSRETQ
;
A
#
# COMPACT_ATOMS: atom_id res chain seq x y z
N MET A 1 -0.54 7.50 -20.87
CA MET A 1 0.13 6.41 -20.10
C MET A 1 -0.83 5.23 -20.03
N PRO A 2 -0.36 3.97 -20.13
CA PRO A 2 -1.26 2.82 -20.06
C PRO A 2 -1.85 2.71 -18.65
N ALA A 3 -3.15 2.44 -18.54
CA ALA A 3 -3.83 2.25 -17.28
C ALA A 3 -3.19 1.10 -16.49
N ILE A 4 -2.79 1.36 -15.24
CA ILE A 4 -2.38 0.30 -14.33
C ILE A 4 -3.59 -0.61 -14.11
N THR A 5 -3.50 -1.85 -14.57
CA THR A 5 -4.58 -2.82 -14.46
C THR A 5 -4.35 -3.64 -13.20
N THR A 6 -5.27 -3.56 -12.23
CA THR A 6 -5.26 -4.39 -11.02
C THR A 6 -5.81 -5.77 -11.36
N PRO A 7 -5.02 -6.86 -11.30
CA PRO A 7 -5.54 -8.21 -11.52
C PRO A 7 -6.34 -8.74 -10.31
N ASN A 8 -6.24 -8.06 -9.16
CA ASN A 8 -6.78 -8.49 -7.86
C ASN A 8 -7.96 -7.61 -7.42
N GLN A 9 -8.92 -7.33 -8.32
CA GLN A 9 -10.10 -6.47 -8.06
C GLN A 9 -11.13 -7.08 -7.09
N GLN A 10 -11.11 -8.41 -6.92
CA GLN A 10 -11.89 -9.12 -5.93
C GLN A 10 -10.91 -9.80 -4.98
N LEU A 11 -10.47 -9.07 -3.96
CA LEU A 11 -9.65 -9.65 -2.90
C LEU A 11 -10.54 -10.60 -2.10
N VAL A 12 -10.38 -11.89 -2.35
CA VAL A 12 -10.99 -12.91 -1.50
C VAL A 12 -10.06 -13.08 -0.31
N SER A 13 -10.47 -12.53 0.83
CA SER A 13 -9.79 -12.79 2.10
C SER A 13 -10.26 -14.15 2.61
N HIS A 14 -9.33 -15.04 2.91
CA HIS A 14 -9.63 -16.33 3.52
C HIS A 14 -9.16 -16.31 4.96
N VAL A 15 -10.06 -16.61 5.90
CA VAL A 15 -9.65 -16.88 7.29
C VAL A 15 -9.30 -18.36 7.38
N ARG A 16 -8.01 -18.67 7.51
CA ARG A 16 -7.51 -20.04 7.63
C ARG A 16 -6.68 -20.18 8.90
N GLY A 17 -7.10 -21.09 9.78
CA GLY A 17 -6.33 -21.42 10.99
C GLY A 17 -6.05 -20.23 11.93
N GLY A 18 -6.93 -19.22 11.95
CA GLY A 18 -6.72 -18.01 12.76
C GLY A 18 -5.91 -16.91 12.07
N ALA A 19 -5.50 -17.07 10.81
CA ALA A 19 -4.89 -16.01 10.01
C ALA A 19 -5.83 -15.52 8.90
N THR A 20 -5.79 -14.23 8.60
CA THR A 20 -6.39 -13.65 7.39
C THR A 20 -5.36 -13.77 6.27
N GLU A 21 -5.74 -14.31 5.12
CA GLU A 21 -4.89 -14.50 3.95
C GLU A 21 -5.47 -13.80 2.72
N ILE A 22 -4.60 -13.20 1.90
CA ILE A 22 -4.94 -12.55 0.65
C ILE A 22 -3.97 -13.06 -0.42
N GLU A 23 -4.51 -13.56 -1.53
CA GLU A 23 -3.71 -13.98 -2.69
C GLU A 23 -3.64 -12.86 -3.74
N LEU A 24 -2.43 -12.58 -4.21
CA LEU A 24 -2.15 -11.56 -5.20
C LEU A 24 -1.45 -12.18 -6.40
N LYS A 25 -1.99 -11.90 -7.60
CA LYS A 25 -1.29 -12.14 -8.86
C LYS A 25 -0.55 -10.87 -9.28
N ALA A 26 0.64 -11.04 -9.84
CA ALA A 26 1.35 -9.94 -10.45
C ALA A 26 0.62 -9.48 -11.72
N ASN A 27 0.63 -8.17 -11.99
CA ASN A 27 0.16 -7.64 -13.26
C ASN A 27 1.16 -7.95 -14.40
N ARG A 28 0.85 -7.51 -15.62
CA ARG A 28 1.73 -7.70 -16.79
C ARG A 28 3.12 -7.04 -16.65
N GLN A 29 3.27 -6.10 -15.71
CA GLN A 29 4.53 -5.41 -15.42
C GLN A 29 5.30 -6.07 -14.26
N GLY A 30 4.79 -7.15 -13.67
CA GLY A 30 5.40 -7.82 -12.53
C GLY A 30 5.10 -7.17 -11.17
N HIS A 31 4.26 -6.14 -11.12
CA HIS A 31 3.86 -5.48 -9.87
C HIS A 31 2.72 -6.23 -9.21
N TYR A 32 2.78 -6.40 -7.89
CA TYR A 32 1.66 -6.86 -7.09
C TYR A 32 0.81 -5.67 -6.67
N LEU A 33 -0.44 -5.67 -7.11
CA LEU A 33 -1.41 -4.63 -6.77
C LEU A 33 -2.50 -5.20 -5.87
N VAL A 34 -2.90 -4.43 -4.88
CA VAL A 34 -3.93 -4.82 -3.93
C VAL A 34 -4.85 -3.63 -3.71
N ASP A 35 -6.15 -3.83 -3.91
CA ASP A 35 -7.15 -2.81 -3.59
C ASP A 35 -7.35 -2.71 -2.08
N GLY A 36 -7.70 -1.53 -1.60
CA GLY A 36 -7.94 -1.32 -0.19
C GLY A 36 -8.46 0.07 0.10
N THR A 37 -8.37 0.49 1.35
CA THR A 37 -8.85 1.81 1.76
C THR A 37 -7.87 2.52 2.67
N ILE A 38 -7.78 3.84 2.51
CA ILE A 38 -7.16 4.76 3.48
C ILE A 38 -8.25 5.69 4.00
N ASN A 39 -8.51 5.70 5.32
CA ASN A 39 -9.60 6.49 5.91
C ASN A 39 -10.93 6.35 5.15
N ASN A 40 -11.32 5.11 4.81
CA ASN A 40 -12.49 4.76 4.00
C ASN A 40 -12.48 5.25 2.53
N HIS A 41 -11.39 5.85 2.05
CA HIS A 41 -11.22 6.18 0.64
C HIS A 41 -10.58 5.00 -0.11
N SER A 42 -11.24 4.51 -1.16
CA SER A 42 -10.74 3.41 -1.99
C SER A 42 -9.48 3.80 -2.74
N VAL A 43 -8.46 2.96 -2.66
CA VAL A 43 -7.18 3.14 -3.35
C VAL A 43 -6.65 1.79 -3.83
N THR A 44 -5.82 1.80 -4.86
CA THR A 44 -5.01 0.63 -5.25
C THR A 44 -3.60 0.83 -4.74
N PHE A 45 -3.12 -0.10 -3.93
CA PHE A 45 -1.76 -0.13 -3.44
C PHE A 45 -0.88 -0.97 -4.38
N ILE A 46 0.34 -0.52 -4.57
CA ILE A 46 1.42 -1.30 -5.18
C ILE A 46 2.37 -1.71 -4.06
N LEU A 47 2.68 -3.00 -3.96
CA LEU A 47 3.65 -3.49 -2.97
C LEU A 47 5.06 -3.00 -3.31
N ASP A 48 5.72 -2.33 -2.37
CA ASP A 48 7.08 -1.84 -2.52
C ASP A 48 7.91 -2.12 -1.25
N THR A 49 8.66 -3.22 -1.29
CA THR A 49 9.56 -3.63 -0.20
C THR A 49 10.77 -2.72 -0.04
N GLY A 50 11.05 -1.85 -1.02
CA GLY A 50 12.13 -0.86 -0.95
C GLY A 50 11.74 0.41 -0.18
N ALA A 51 10.45 0.64 0.04
CA ALA A 51 9.96 1.81 0.77
C ALA A 51 9.88 1.55 2.29
N THR A 52 10.44 2.45 3.11
CA THR A 52 10.35 2.33 4.58
C THR A 52 8.94 2.60 5.10
N THR A 53 8.21 3.52 4.48
CA THR A 53 6.84 3.92 4.88
C THR A 53 5.88 3.81 3.70
N VAL A 54 4.59 3.75 3.96
CA VAL A 54 3.57 3.92 2.91
C VAL A 54 3.75 5.27 2.22
N SER A 55 3.98 5.28 0.91
CA SER A 55 4.11 6.52 0.13
C SER A 55 2.80 6.82 -0.60
N ILE A 56 2.31 8.04 -0.48
CA ILE A 56 0.96 8.44 -0.87
C ILE A 56 1.09 9.66 -1.78
N SER A 57 0.43 9.64 -2.93
CA SER A 57 0.34 10.83 -3.77
C SER A 57 -0.35 11.99 -3.04
N GLU A 58 -0.04 13.22 -3.44
CA GLU A 58 -0.72 14.40 -2.87
C GLU A 58 -2.24 14.36 -3.13
N SER A 59 -2.67 13.90 -4.30
CA SER A 59 -4.10 13.79 -4.65
C SER A 59 -4.84 12.79 -3.76
N VAL A 60 -4.27 11.59 -3.54
CA VAL A 60 -4.86 10.60 -2.62
C VAL A 60 -4.87 11.12 -1.19
N ALA A 61 -3.78 11.75 -0.74
CA ALA A 61 -3.71 12.32 0.61
C ALA A 61 -4.82 13.35 0.86
N GLN A 62 -5.10 14.22 -0.11
CA GLN A 62 -6.21 15.18 -0.02
C GLN A 62 -7.57 14.49 0.03
N LYS A 63 -7.83 13.53 -0.87
CA LYS A 63 -9.11 12.78 -0.92
C LYS A 63 -9.36 11.98 0.37
N ALA A 64 -8.30 11.43 0.96
CA ALA A 64 -8.35 10.64 2.19
C ALA A 64 -8.24 11.49 3.48
N GLY A 65 -8.19 12.82 3.36
CA GLY A 65 -8.13 13.73 4.52
C GLY A 65 -6.84 13.64 5.34
N LEU A 66 -5.73 13.21 4.71
CA LEU A 66 -4.43 13.13 5.37
C LEU A 66 -3.76 14.50 5.45
N THR A 67 -3.13 14.77 6.58
CA THR A 67 -2.46 16.04 6.83
C THR A 67 -0.95 15.92 6.60
N ARG A 68 -0.37 16.98 6.04
CA ARG A 68 1.08 17.12 5.93
C ARG A 68 1.67 17.42 7.31
N GLY A 69 2.62 16.59 7.71
CA GLY A 69 3.45 16.78 8.88
C GLY A 69 4.79 17.44 8.52
N ARG A 70 5.88 16.87 9.06
CA ARG A 70 7.23 17.44 8.90
C ARG A 70 7.71 17.26 7.45
N PRO A 71 8.31 18.29 6.84
CA PRO A 71 8.93 18.15 5.54
C PRO A 71 10.15 17.23 5.63
N GLY A 72 10.41 16.50 4.56
CA GLY A 72 11.55 15.61 4.40
C GLY A 72 11.97 15.51 2.93
N VAL A 73 12.95 14.65 2.69
CA VAL A 73 13.45 14.36 1.34
C VAL A 73 13.48 12.85 1.16
N ALA A 74 12.81 12.36 0.12
CA ALA A 74 12.88 10.96 -0.28
C ALA A 74 13.88 10.80 -1.43
N GLN A 75 14.66 9.72 -1.41
CA GLN A 75 15.53 9.33 -2.50
C GLN A 75 14.75 8.40 -3.43
N THR A 76 14.62 8.77 -4.69
CA THR A 76 13.98 7.96 -5.74
C THR A 76 14.98 7.68 -6.86
N ALA A 77 14.60 6.81 -7.79
CA ALA A 77 15.37 6.57 -9.02
C ALA A 77 15.54 7.85 -9.86
N ALA A 78 14.58 8.78 -9.82
CA ALA A 78 14.64 10.06 -10.50
C ALA A 78 15.39 11.15 -9.70
N GLY A 79 15.92 10.82 -8.51
CA GLY A 79 16.63 11.75 -7.64
C GLY A 79 15.88 12.08 -6.35
N LYS A 80 16.29 13.16 -5.69
CA LYS A 80 15.72 13.61 -4.42
C LYS A 80 14.42 14.37 -4.64
N VAL A 81 13.36 13.97 -3.94
CA VAL A 81 12.05 14.63 -4.01
C VAL A 81 11.62 15.12 -2.62
N LYS A 82 10.98 16.29 -2.57
CA LYS A 82 10.43 16.82 -1.33
C LYS A 82 9.17 16.04 -0.96
N VAL A 83 9.10 15.62 0.30
CA VAL A 83 7.97 14.87 0.85
C VAL A 83 7.54 15.42 2.20
N TRP A 84 6.39 14.99 2.70
CA TRP A 84 5.90 15.33 4.03
C TRP A 84 5.52 14.07 4.79
N SER A 85 5.94 13.94 6.04
CA SER A 85 5.47 12.85 6.88
C SER A 85 3.96 12.95 7.10
N THR A 86 3.29 11.83 7.31
CA THR A 86 1.90 11.80 7.76
C THR A 86 1.66 10.56 8.62
N ILE A 87 0.57 10.56 9.38
CA ILE A 87 0.07 9.37 10.06
C ILE A 87 -1.24 9.01 9.39
N ILE A 88 -1.35 7.76 8.95
CA ILE A 88 -2.57 7.20 8.39
C ILE A 88 -3.38 6.61 9.56
N PRO A 89 -4.53 7.21 9.92
CA PRO A 89 -5.37 6.71 11.01
C PRO A 89 -5.80 5.28 10.79
N GLU A 90 -6.27 4.96 9.59
CA GLU A 90 -6.70 3.62 9.21
C GLU A 90 -6.32 3.28 7.76
N LEU A 91 -5.71 2.12 7.58
CA LEU A 91 -5.43 1.49 6.31
C LEU A 91 -6.03 0.08 6.33
N ARG A 92 -6.78 -0.30 5.30
CA ARG A 92 -7.34 -1.65 5.15
C ARG A 92 -6.91 -2.28 3.84
N LEU A 93 -6.56 -3.57 3.91
CA LEU A 93 -6.29 -4.45 2.76
C LEU A 93 -7.18 -5.68 2.93
N GLY A 94 -8.23 -5.82 2.12
CA GLY A 94 -9.27 -6.81 2.39
C GLY A 94 -9.81 -6.68 3.82
N ASP A 95 -9.74 -7.77 4.59
CA ASP A 95 -10.15 -7.79 6.00
C ASP A 95 -9.05 -7.35 6.98
N MET A 96 -7.81 -7.16 6.51
CA MET A 96 -6.70 -6.73 7.36
C MET A 96 -6.78 -5.24 7.67
N ARG A 97 -6.78 -4.88 8.95
CA ARG A 97 -6.83 -3.49 9.42
C ARG A 97 -5.51 -3.08 10.09
N PHE A 98 -4.98 -1.93 9.66
CA PHE A 98 -3.79 -1.29 10.22
C PHE A 98 -4.16 0.10 10.70
N THR A 99 -3.67 0.48 11.87
CA THR A 99 -3.99 1.77 12.49
C THR A 99 -2.74 2.55 12.82
N ASN A 100 -2.83 3.88 12.76
CA ASN A 100 -1.73 4.80 13.08
C ASN A 100 -0.45 4.48 12.28
N VAL A 101 -0.61 4.17 11.00
CA VAL A 101 0.49 3.74 10.13
C VAL A 101 1.33 4.96 9.72
N PRO A 102 2.66 4.96 9.94
CA PRO A 102 3.53 5.98 9.40
C PRO A 102 3.52 5.97 7.87
N GLY A 103 3.31 7.16 7.30
CA GLY A 103 3.28 7.37 5.86
C GLY A 103 4.02 8.64 5.43
N THR A 104 4.17 8.78 4.12
CA THR A 104 4.84 9.90 3.47
C THR A 104 4.00 10.39 2.29
N ILE A 105 3.71 11.69 2.24
CA ILE A 105 3.00 12.35 1.15
C ILE A 105 4.02 12.89 0.16
N SER A 106 3.92 12.48 -1.11
CA SER A 106 4.80 12.90 -2.20
C SER A 106 4.01 13.58 -3.33
N PRO A 107 4.27 14.86 -3.62
CA PRO A 107 3.65 15.56 -4.76
C PRO A 107 4.17 15.09 -6.12
N ALA A 108 5.36 14.46 -6.15
CA ALA A 108 5.99 13.98 -7.38
C ALA A 108 5.50 12.58 -7.79
N MET A 109 4.60 11.96 -7.00
CA MET A 109 3.98 10.67 -7.32
C MET A 109 2.76 10.85 -8.23
N ASP A 110 2.47 9.82 -9.02
CA ASP A 110 1.27 9.80 -9.86
C ASP A 110 -0.01 9.98 -9.02
N PRO A 111 -1.01 10.74 -9.50
CA PRO A 111 -2.13 11.23 -8.67
C PRO A 111 -2.98 10.18 -7.97
N ASP A 112 -2.98 8.93 -8.44
CA ASP A 112 -3.79 7.84 -7.89
C ASP A 112 -2.93 6.70 -7.31
N MET A 113 -1.62 6.96 -7.12
CA MET A 113 -0.67 5.94 -6.70
C MET A 113 -0.47 5.94 -5.18
N VAL A 114 -0.48 4.73 -4.61
CA VAL A 114 -0.04 4.47 -3.24
C VAL A 114 0.94 3.30 -3.24
N LEU A 115 2.12 3.50 -2.66
CA LEU A 115 3.12 2.45 -2.47
C LEU A 115 3.03 1.93 -1.04
N LEU A 116 2.80 0.63 -0.90
CA LEU A 116 2.74 -0.06 0.39
C LEU A 116 4.15 -0.43 0.82
N GLY A 117 4.68 0.32 1.80
CA GLY A 117 6.04 0.12 2.32
C GLY A 117 6.10 -0.71 3.60
N MET A 118 7.31 -0.83 4.13
CA MET A 118 7.65 -1.65 5.29
C MET A 118 6.90 -1.29 6.59
N SER A 119 6.37 -0.06 6.72
CA SER A 119 5.52 0.30 7.87
C SER A 119 4.22 -0.52 7.96
N VAL A 120 3.79 -1.14 6.87
CA VAL A 120 2.72 -2.15 6.84
C VAL A 120 3.26 -3.53 6.54
N LEU A 121 4.13 -3.65 5.53
CA LEU A 121 4.62 -4.95 5.06
C LEU A 121 5.35 -5.75 6.16
N SER A 122 6.01 -5.10 7.12
CA SER A 122 6.68 -5.83 8.21
C SER A 122 5.73 -6.56 9.16
N GLN A 123 4.42 -6.27 9.10
CA GLN A 123 3.38 -6.91 9.92
C GLN A 123 2.69 -8.06 9.18
N LEU A 124 3.15 -8.37 7.96
CA LEU A 124 2.61 -9.40 7.09
C LEU A 124 3.64 -10.50 6.89
N ASN A 125 3.14 -11.72 6.75
CA ASN A 125 3.90 -12.85 6.24
C ASN A 125 3.73 -12.93 4.72
N PHE A 126 4.81 -13.28 4.02
CA PHE A 126 4.85 -13.40 2.58
C PHE A 126 5.19 -14.84 2.21
N THR A 127 4.35 -15.47 1.39
CA THR A 127 4.68 -16.74 0.74
C THR A 127 4.45 -16.59 -0.74
N GLN A 128 5.42 -16.98 -1.57
CA GLN A 128 5.27 -16.96 -3.02
C GLN A 128 5.37 -18.37 -3.57
N GLN A 129 4.32 -18.83 -4.25
CA GLN A 129 4.26 -20.15 -4.84
C GLN A 129 3.57 -20.10 -6.19
N SER A 130 4.18 -20.72 -7.21
CA SER A 130 3.59 -20.84 -8.56
C SER A 130 3.12 -19.51 -9.18
N GLY A 131 3.84 -18.41 -8.90
CA GLY A 131 3.51 -17.07 -9.44
C GLY A 131 2.39 -16.33 -8.69
N VAL A 132 1.91 -16.87 -7.58
CA VAL A 132 0.96 -16.22 -6.66
C VAL A 132 1.71 -15.79 -5.40
N LEU A 133 1.50 -14.55 -4.98
CA LEU A 133 1.99 -14.04 -3.70
C LEU A 133 0.84 -14.07 -2.69
N THR A 134 1.01 -14.83 -1.62
CA THR A 134 0.08 -14.86 -0.49
C THR A 134 0.61 -13.95 0.61
N LEU A 135 -0.23 -12.97 0.99
CA LEU A 135 -0.04 -12.16 2.19
C LEU A 135 -0.88 -12.74 3.30
N SER A 136 -0.30 -12.97 4.47
CA SER A 136 -1.07 -13.41 5.63
C SER A 136 -0.74 -12.65 6.89
N ARG A 137 -1.72 -12.53 7.78
CA ARG A 137 -1.56 -11.94 9.11
C ARG A 137 -2.38 -12.73 10.11
N GLU A 138 -1.77 -13.07 11.24
CA GLU A 138 -2.48 -13.68 12.36
C GLU A 138 -3.57 -12.74 12.86
N THR A 139 -4.77 -13.29 13.03
CA THR A 139 -5.91 -12.58 13.60
C THR A 139 -5.70 -12.59 15.11
N GLN A 140 -5.51 -11.41 15.70
CA GLN A 140 -5.49 -11.25 17.15
C GLN A 140 -6.91 -11.27 17.71
#